data_AF-A0A0Q4BC08-F1
#
_entry.id   AF-A0A0Q4BC08-F1
#
_cell.length_a   1.000
_cell.length_b   1.000
_cell.length_c   1.000
_cell.angle_alpha   90.00
_cell.angle_beta   90.00
_cell.angle_gamma   90.00
#
_symmetry.space_group_name_H-M   'P 1'
#
loop_
_entity.id
_entity.type
_entity.pdbx_description
1 polymer ?
#
loop_
_entity_poly.entity_id
_entity_poly.type
_entity_poly.pdbx_seq_one_letter_code
_entity_poly.pdbx_strand_id
1 'polypeptide(L)'
;MSALKTVRSYGALLPLAILRILLGFLFLWSFLDKMFGLGFSTKSANSMINGGSPTEGFLMYGTDTMSFLADTPALVQVLDVVIMAAFLLLGIALILGIGMKLAAVGGTLLLLLMYVSLFPLTKAGSTNPLVDYHIMYMFLLWAFYLSNAGDVLGLGKWWKEQSLVARYPILE
;
A
#
# COMPACT_ATOMS: atom_id res chain seq x y z
N MET A 1 -5.24 -12.60 31.74
CA MET A 1 -4.99 -13.11 30.36
C MET A 1 -5.05 -11.90 29.44
N SER A 2 -3.93 -11.44 28.88
CA SER A 2 -3.87 -10.17 28.14
C SER A 2 -4.68 -10.25 26.84
N ALA A 3 -5.41 -9.18 26.49
CA ALA A 3 -6.22 -9.05 25.27
C ALA A 3 -5.46 -9.41 23.98
N LEU A 4 -4.11 -9.35 24.02
CA LEU A 4 -3.22 -9.74 22.93
C LEU A 4 -3.19 -11.25 22.64
N LYS A 5 -3.61 -12.12 23.58
CA LYS A 5 -3.70 -13.58 23.33
C LYS A 5 -4.99 -14.00 22.62
N THR A 6 -6.01 -13.15 22.56
CA THR A 6 -7.39 -13.54 22.19
C THR A 6 -7.63 -13.54 20.67
N VAL A 7 -6.79 -12.87 19.87
CA VAL A 7 -6.92 -12.86 18.38
C VAL A 7 -6.41 -14.18 17.74
N ARG A 8 -5.85 -15.10 18.54
CA ARG A 8 -5.23 -16.34 18.05
C ARG A 8 -6.18 -17.52 17.81
N SER A 9 -7.50 -17.32 17.77
CA SER A 9 -8.38 -18.38 17.26
C SER A 9 -8.26 -18.41 15.72
N TYR A 10 -8.10 -19.59 15.12
CA TYR A 10 -8.00 -19.74 13.66
C TYR A 10 -9.16 -19.06 12.90
N GLY A 11 -10.34 -18.98 13.52
CA GLY A 11 -11.51 -18.31 12.97
C GLY A 11 -11.35 -16.80 12.76
N ALA A 12 -10.51 -16.11 13.56
CA ALA A 12 -10.26 -14.67 13.41
C ALA A 12 -9.09 -14.35 12.47
N LEU A 13 -8.12 -15.27 12.32
CA LEU A 13 -6.93 -15.06 11.49
C LEU A 13 -7.17 -15.28 10.00
N LEU A 14 -8.07 -16.19 9.63
CA LEU A 14 -8.37 -16.46 8.23
C LEU A 14 -8.96 -15.22 7.51
N PRO A 15 -9.95 -14.49 8.06
CA PRO A 15 -10.42 -13.24 7.46
C PRO A 15 -9.31 -12.19 7.31
N LEU A 16 -8.42 -12.05 8.31
CA LEU A 16 -7.29 -11.13 8.23
C LEU A 16 -6.29 -11.52 7.13
N ALA A 17 -6.04 -12.82 6.94
CA ALA A 17 -5.20 -13.32 5.86
C ALA A 17 -5.81 -13.04 4.48
N ILE A 18 -7.12 -13.21 4.34
CA ILE A 18 -7.85 -12.89 3.10
C ILE A 18 -7.80 -11.39 2.83
N LEU A 19 -8.11 -10.55 3.83
CA LEU A 19 -8.04 -9.09 3.70
C LEU A 19 -6.63 -8.61 3.36
N ARG A 20 -5.59 -9.24 3.92
CA ARG A 20 -4.19 -8.97 3.56
C ARG A 20 -3.94 -9.21 2.08
N ILE A 21 -4.37 -10.35 1.55
CA ILE A 21 -4.21 -10.68 0.11
C ILE A 21 -5.01 -9.70 -0.75
N LEU A 22 -6.25 -9.39 -0.38
CA LEU A 22 -7.10 -8.44 -1.12
C LEU A 22 -6.47 -7.04 -1.15
N LEU A 23 -5.97 -6.55 -0.01
CA LEU A 23 -5.29 -5.25 0.05
C LEU A 23 -3.98 -5.26 -0.76
N GLY A 24 -3.21 -6.34 -0.69
CA GLY A 24 -2.03 -6.53 -1.53
C GLY A 24 -2.37 -6.51 -3.03
N PHE A 25 -3.47 -7.14 -3.41
CA PHE A 25 -3.96 -7.11 -4.78
C PHE A 25 -4.37 -5.70 -5.22
N LEU A 26 -4.97 -4.87 -4.36
CA LEU A 26 -5.27 -3.47 -4.70
C LEU A 26 -4.01 -2.65 -5.04
N PHE A 27 -2.94 -2.80 -4.25
CA PHE A 27 -1.67 -2.12 -4.53
C PHE A 27 -1.00 -2.66 -5.79
N LEU A 28 -0.94 -3.99 -5.94
CA LEU A 28 -0.37 -4.60 -7.14
C LEU A 28 -1.16 -4.21 -8.39
N TRP A 29 -2.48 -4.17 -8.32
CA TRP A 29 -3.33 -3.73 -9.41
C TRP A 29 -3.09 -2.27 -9.77
N SER A 30 -2.92 -1.41 -8.77
CA SER A 30 -2.56 -0.01 -9.00
C SER A 30 -1.25 0.13 -9.76
N PHE A 31 -0.24 -0.68 -9.43
CA PHE A 31 1.00 -0.76 -10.21
C PHE A 31 0.74 -1.25 -11.64
N LEU A 32 0.03 -2.37 -11.82
CA LEU A 32 -0.21 -2.96 -13.14
C LEU A 32 -0.97 -2.01 -14.06
N ASP A 33 -2.06 -1.41 -13.58
CA ASP A 33 -2.85 -0.48 -14.38
C ASP A 33 -2.05 0.79 -14.73
N LYS A 34 -1.26 1.35 -13.80
CA LYS A 34 -0.43 2.53 -14.07
C LYS A 34 0.75 2.22 -15.00
N MET A 35 1.35 1.06 -14.84
CA MET A 35 2.49 0.63 -15.64
C MET A 35 2.05 0.36 -17.09
N PHE A 36 0.98 -0.41 -17.28
CA PHE A 36 0.59 -0.94 -18.60
C PHE A 36 -0.63 -0.25 -19.22
N GLY A 37 -1.41 0.51 -18.46
CA GLY A 37 -2.60 1.21 -18.94
C GLY A 37 -3.73 0.27 -19.31
N LEU A 38 -4.16 -0.54 -18.34
CA LEU A 38 -5.19 -1.58 -18.52
C LEU A 38 -6.61 -1.02 -18.69
N GLY A 39 -6.78 0.30 -18.56
CA GLY A 39 -8.03 1.00 -18.85
C GLY A 39 -8.97 1.16 -17.65
N PHE A 40 -8.52 0.84 -16.44
CA PHE A 40 -9.34 0.99 -15.23
C PHE A 40 -9.28 2.41 -14.69
N SER A 41 -8.14 2.79 -14.14
CA SER A 41 -7.87 4.18 -13.72
C SER A 41 -6.96 4.89 -14.72
N THR A 42 -6.18 4.12 -15.49
CA THR A 42 -5.15 4.61 -16.39
C THR A 42 -5.48 4.19 -17.81
N LYS A 43 -5.78 5.16 -18.67
CA LYS A 43 -5.90 4.93 -20.11
C LYS A 43 -4.56 4.47 -20.67
N SER A 44 -4.56 3.61 -21.69
CA SER A 44 -3.32 3.11 -22.32
C SER A 44 -2.36 4.23 -22.73
N ALA A 45 -2.86 5.33 -23.31
CA ALA A 45 -2.03 6.48 -23.70
C ALA A 45 -1.35 7.22 -22.52
N ASN A 46 -1.86 7.03 -21.29
CA ASN A 46 -1.33 7.67 -20.08
C ASN A 46 -0.53 6.68 -19.21
N SER A 47 -0.24 5.47 -19.70
CA SER A 47 0.54 4.49 -18.95
C SER A 47 2.00 4.89 -18.85
N MET A 48 2.68 4.39 -17.82
CA MET A 48 4.09 4.71 -17.59
C MET A 48 4.98 4.21 -18.73
N ILE A 49 4.72 3.03 -19.30
CA ILE A 49 5.49 2.52 -20.45
C ILE A 49 5.30 3.37 -21.72
N ASN A 50 4.21 4.14 -21.80
CA ASN A 50 3.93 5.05 -22.91
C ASN A 50 4.33 6.50 -22.60
N GLY A 51 5.14 6.72 -21.55
CA GLY A 51 5.64 8.04 -21.16
C GLY A 51 4.71 8.85 -20.26
N GLY A 52 3.61 8.26 -19.78
CA GLY A 52 2.75 8.89 -18.77
C GLY A 52 3.40 8.94 -17.39
N SER A 53 3.01 9.94 -16.59
CA SER A 53 3.45 10.09 -15.20
C SER A 53 2.29 9.80 -14.24
N PRO A 54 2.35 8.69 -13.47
CA PRO A 54 1.37 8.41 -12.43
C PRO A 54 1.28 9.49 -11.35
N THR A 55 2.41 10.08 -10.96
CA THR A 55 2.49 11.11 -9.92
C THR A 55 1.93 12.42 -10.42
N GLU A 56 2.30 12.86 -11.63
CA GLU A 56 1.74 14.07 -12.22
C GLU A 56 0.21 13.97 -12.34
N GLY A 57 -0.29 12.83 -12.84
CA GLY A 57 -1.74 12.58 -12.91
C GLY A 57 -2.41 12.67 -11.53
N PHE A 58 -1.78 12.11 -10.49
CA PHE A 58 -2.28 12.24 -9.13
C PHE A 58 -2.21 13.67 -8.58
N LEU A 59 -1.14 14.41 -8.85
CA LEU A 59 -0.99 15.80 -8.38
C LEU A 59 -1.92 16.79 -9.10
N MET A 60 -2.22 16.54 -10.37
CA MET A 60 -3.13 17.40 -11.14
C MET A 60 -4.60 17.10 -10.79
N TYR A 61 -4.95 15.82 -10.70
CA TYR A 61 -6.36 15.41 -10.65
C TYR A 61 -6.78 14.83 -9.29
N GLY A 62 -5.86 14.24 -8.53
CA GLY A 62 -6.15 13.52 -7.29
C GLY A 62 -6.03 14.33 -6.00
N THR A 63 -5.05 15.22 -5.86
CA THR A 63 -4.78 15.98 -4.60
C THR A 63 -5.60 17.27 -4.48
N ASP A 64 -5.93 17.66 -3.25
CA ASP A 64 -6.56 18.95 -2.92
C ASP A 64 -5.52 20.04 -2.60
N THR A 65 -4.37 19.69 -1.98
CA THR A 65 -3.42 20.67 -1.41
C THR A 65 -2.00 20.60 -1.94
N MET A 66 -1.64 19.59 -2.73
CA MET A 66 -0.26 19.34 -3.15
C MET A 66 -0.02 19.48 -4.66
N SER A 67 -0.96 20.06 -5.41
CA SER A 67 -0.83 20.20 -6.88
C SER A 67 0.40 21.01 -7.30
N PHE A 68 0.86 21.95 -6.46
CA PHE A 68 2.09 22.74 -6.69
C PHE A 68 3.36 21.89 -6.86
N LEU A 69 3.37 20.64 -6.36
CA LEU A 69 4.52 19.74 -6.58
C LEU A 69 4.67 19.34 -8.06
N ALA A 70 3.61 19.45 -8.86
CA ALA A 70 3.65 19.17 -10.29
C ALA A 70 4.54 20.16 -11.07
N ASP A 71 4.74 21.37 -10.52
CA ASP A 71 5.59 22.40 -11.12
C ASP A 71 7.10 22.09 -10.98
N THR A 72 7.46 20.98 -10.33
CA THR A 72 8.85 20.53 -10.14
C THR A 72 9.11 19.19 -10.85
N PRO A 73 9.43 19.19 -12.16
CA PRO A 73 9.52 17.95 -12.96
C PRO A 73 10.53 16.92 -12.43
N ALA A 74 11.67 17.37 -11.92
CA ALA A 74 12.69 16.47 -11.37
C ALA A 74 12.18 15.70 -10.14
N LEU A 75 11.36 16.34 -9.30
CA LEU A 75 10.73 15.70 -8.15
C LEU A 75 9.69 14.68 -8.61
N VAL A 76 8.83 15.06 -9.58
CA VAL A 76 7.79 14.18 -10.13
C VAL A 76 8.38 12.89 -10.70
N GLN A 77 9.47 12.98 -11.46
CA GLN A 77 10.13 11.80 -12.03
C GLN A 77 10.68 10.84 -10.97
N VAL A 78 11.26 11.39 -9.89
CA VAL A 78 11.72 10.57 -8.75
C VAL A 78 10.54 9.91 -8.05
N LEU A 79 9.47 10.67 -7.80
CA LEU A 79 8.26 10.17 -7.16
C LEU A 79 7.56 9.09 -7.99
N ASP A 80 7.58 9.18 -9.32
CA ASP A 80 7.03 8.13 -10.19
C ASP A 80 7.71 6.78 -9.93
N VAL A 81 9.03 6.76 -9.88
CA VAL A 81 9.78 5.53 -9.59
C VAL A 81 9.51 5.04 -8.17
N VAL A 82 9.55 5.94 -7.18
CA VAL A 82 9.39 5.60 -5.77
C VAL A 82 7.98 5.06 -5.48
N ILE A 83 6.93 5.73 -5.97
CA ILE A 83 5.54 5.34 -5.74
C ILE A 83 5.23 4.03 -6.48
N MET A 84 5.72 3.86 -7.72
CA MET A 84 5.52 2.61 -8.46
C MET A 84 6.25 1.44 -7.80
N ALA A 85 7.48 1.64 -7.33
CA ALA A 85 8.19 0.64 -6.55
C ALA A 85 7.44 0.33 -5.24
N ALA A 86 6.89 1.33 -4.56
CA ALA A 86 6.12 1.13 -3.34
C ALA A 86 4.86 0.28 -3.60
N PHE A 87 4.09 0.57 -4.65
CA PHE A 87 2.91 -0.24 -5.01
C PHE A 87 3.25 -1.68 -5.35
N LEU A 88 4.32 -1.90 -6.14
CA LEU A 88 4.76 -3.24 -6.50
C LEU A 88 5.23 -4.02 -5.27
N LEU A 89 6.14 -3.44 -4.49
CA LEU A 89 6.74 -4.10 -3.33
C LEU A 89 5.69 -4.35 -2.24
N LEU A 90 4.82 -3.39 -1.95
CA LEU A 90 3.75 -3.54 -0.97
C LEU A 90 2.74 -4.59 -1.42
N GLY A 91 2.37 -4.61 -2.70
CA GLY A 91 1.48 -5.62 -3.27
C GLY A 91 2.05 -7.03 -3.13
N ILE A 92 3.31 -7.23 -3.51
CA ILE A 92 3.99 -8.53 -3.38
C ILE A 92 4.13 -8.93 -1.91
N ALA A 93 4.61 -8.03 -1.05
CA ALA A 93 4.78 -8.29 0.38
C ALA A 93 3.46 -8.72 1.04
N LEU A 94 2.37 -8.01 0.75
CA LEU A 94 1.06 -8.32 1.29
C LEU A 94 0.44 -9.58 0.68
N ILE A 95 0.65 -9.91 -0.60
CA ILE A 95 0.12 -11.16 -1.18
C ILE A 95 0.90 -12.37 -0.65
N LEU A 96 2.23 -12.29 -0.63
CA LEU A 96 3.09 -13.39 -0.20
C LEU A 96 3.19 -13.50 1.32
N GLY A 97 2.97 -12.42 2.07
CA GLY A 97 2.98 -12.43 3.53
C GLY A 97 4.40 -12.34 4.09
N ILE A 98 5.27 -11.66 3.36
CA ILE A 98 6.70 -11.52 3.66
C ILE A 98 7.03 -10.05 3.88
N GLY A 99 8.03 -9.74 4.71
CA GLY A 99 8.40 -8.35 5.00
C GLY A 99 7.25 -7.54 5.59
N MET A 100 6.41 -8.16 6.43
CA MET A 100 5.16 -7.61 6.93
C MET A 100 5.37 -6.36 7.80
N LYS A 101 6.50 -6.25 8.50
CA LYS A 101 6.87 -5.07 9.28
C LYS A 101 7.24 -3.91 8.37
N LEU A 102 8.03 -4.16 7.33
CA LEU A 102 8.36 -3.15 6.31
C LEU A 102 7.10 -2.72 5.55
N ALA A 103 6.25 -3.67 5.18
CA ALA A 103 4.95 -3.39 4.56
C ALA A 103 4.08 -2.52 5.47
N ALA A 104 4.05 -2.81 6.77
CA ALA A 104 3.28 -2.01 7.73
C ALA A 104 3.82 -0.58 7.86
N VAL A 105 5.12 -0.41 8.07
CA VAL A 105 5.72 0.94 8.25
C VAL A 105 5.71 1.72 6.93
N GLY A 106 6.25 1.14 5.86
CA GLY A 106 6.36 1.79 4.55
C GLY A 106 5.00 2.04 3.91
N GLY A 107 4.08 1.08 4.00
CA GLY A 107 2.72 1.25 3.52
C GLY A 107 1.95 2.30 4.32
N THR A 108 2.15 2.37 5.65
CA THR A 108 1.56 3.45 6.46
C THR A 108 2.10 4.81 6.03
N LEU A 109 3.41 4.94 5.83
CA LEU A 109 4.00 6.21 5.38
C LEU A 109 3.45 6.63 4.01
N LEU A 110 3.39 5.70 3.04
CA LEU A 110 2.81 5.95 1.73
C LEU A 110 1.36 6.45 1.84
N LEU A 111 0.51 5.70 2.56
CA LEU A 111 -0.90 6.02 2.73
C LEU A 111 -1.11 7.33 3.48
N LEU A 112 -0.26 7.64 4.48
CA LEU A 112 -0.32 8.89 5.22
C LEU A 112 0.00 10.09 4.34
N LEU A 113 1.05 10.00 3.51
CA LEU A 113 1.40 11.06 2.57
C LEU A 113 0.29 11.28 1.53
N MET A 114 -0.29 10.21 1.01
CA MET A 114 -1.45 10.29 0.12
C MET A 114 -2.64 10.93 0.83
N TYR A 115 -2.98 10.50 2.04
CA TYR A 115 -4.07 11.07 2.83
C TYR A 115 -3.90 12.58 3.08
N VAL A 116 -2.70 13.01 3.50
CA VAL A 116 -2.39 14.42 3.73
C VAL A 116 -2.57 15.24 2.44
N SER A 117 -2.17 14.69 1.29
CA SER A 117 -2.36 15.36 0.00
C SER A 117 -3.84 15.54 -0.38
N LEU A 118 -4.73 14.71 0.16
CA LEU A 118 -6.16 14.79 -0.11
C LEU A 118 -6.88 15.74 0.85
N PHE A 119 -6.28 16.15 1.98
CA PHE A 119 -6.96 17.06 2.91
C PHE A 119 -7.25 18.41 2.23
N PRO A 120 -8.44 19.03 2.39
CA PRO A 120 -9.53 18.73 3.34
C PRO A 120 -10.60 17.73 2.84
N LEU A 121 -10.22 16.81 1.95
CA LEU A 121 -11.07 15.75 1.37
C LEU A 121 -12.22 16.32 0.55
N THR A 122 -11.94 17.37 -0.23
CA THR A 122 -12.93 18.13 -0.99
C THR A 122 -13.10 17.64 -2.43
N LYS A 123 -12.12 16.94 -2.99
CA LYS A 123 -12.25 16.32 -4.31
C LYS A 123 -13.20 15.12 -4.32
N ALA A 124 -13.81 14.89 -5.49
CA ALA A 124 -14.86 13.91 -5.71
C ALA A 124 -14.40 12.49 -5.30
N GLY A 125 -15.04 11.91 -4.28
CA GLY A 125 -14.77 10.56 -3.81
C GLY A 125 -14.79 10.40 -2.29
N SER A 126 -14.56 11.47 -1.53
CA SER A 126 -14.72 11.43 -0.09
C SER A 126 -16.17 11.66 0.33
N THR A 127 -16.71 10.77 1.17
CA THR A 127 -18.04 10.89 1.78
C THR A 127 -17.97 11.33 3.25
N ASN A 128 -16.76 11.55 3.77
CA ASN A 128 -16.51 11.89 5.17
C ASN A 128 -15.41 12.96 5.27
N PRO A 129 -15.55 13.97 6.15
CA PRO A 129 -14.59 15.07 6.26
C PRO A 129 -13.25 14.69 6.92
N LEU A 130 -13.12 13.45 7.42
CA LEU A 130 -11.93 13.00 8.13
C LEU A 130 -11.49 11.59 7.73
N VAL A 131 -12.39 10.61 7.71
CA VAL A 131 -12.04 9.20 7.57
C VAL A 131 -12.27 8.72 6.14
N ASP A 132 -11.20 8.33 5.46
CA ASP A 132 -11.24 7.67 4.16
C ASP A 132 -10.60 6.26 4.22
N TYR A 133 -10.52 5.61 3.06
CA TYR A 133 -9.94 4.28 2.94
C TYR A 133 -8.43 4.24 3.25
N HIS A 134 -7.67 5.32 3.08
CA HIS A 134 -6.25 5.35 3.45
C HIS A 134 -6.08 5.13 4.94
N ILE A 135 -6.90 5.80 5.76
CA ILE A 135 -6.90 5.59 7.22
C ILE A 135 -7.23 4.14 7.55
N MET A 136 -8.28 3.59 6.94
CA MET A 136 -8.65 2.18 7.15
C MET A 136 -7.51 1.23 6.78
N TYR A 137 -6.84 1.48 5.65
CA TYR A 137 -5.76 0.65 5.16
C TYR A 137 -4.52 0.74 6.05
N MET A 138 -4.20 1.91 6.61
CA MET A 138 -3.11 2.06 7.59
C MET A 138 -3.33 1.13 8.79
N PHE A 139 -4.53 1.14 9.37
CA PHE A 139 -4.84 0.26 10.51
C PHE A 139 -4.89 -1.22 10.13
N LEU A 140 -5.35 -1.55 8.91
CA LEU A 140 -5.31 -2.93 8.40
C LEU A 140 -3.88 -3.45 8.27
N LEU A 141 -2.95 -2.65 7.75
CA LEU A 141 -1.53 -3.04 7.65
C LEU A 141 -0.96 -3.42 9.01
N TRP A 142 -1.22 -2.60 10.04
CA TRP A 142 -0.81 -2.90 11.40
C TRP A 142 -1.55 -4.12 11.99
N ALA A 143 -2.84 -4.28 11.71
CA ALA A 143 -3.59 -5.45 12.14
C ALA A 143 -2.99 -6.74 11.54
N PHE A 144 -2.62 -6.75 10.26
CA PHE A 144 -1.98 -7.90 9.61
C PHE A 144 -0.63 -8.23 10.23
N TYR A 145 0.20 -7.21 10.48
CA TYR A 145 1.51 -7.40 11.11
C TYR A 145 1.37 -7.93 12.55
N LEU A 146 0.60 -7.25 13.40
CA LEU A 146 0.47 -7.59 14.82
C LEU A 146 -0.25 -8.93 15.06
N SER A 147 -1.11 -9.35 14.14
CA SER A 147 -1.80 -10.65 14.22
C SER A 147 -1.00 -11.82 13.63
N ASN A 148 0.15 -11.57 12.99
CA ASN A 148 0.88 -12.55 12.18
C ASN A 148 0.04 -13.10 11.01
N ALA A 149 -0.80 -12.28 10.39
CA ALA A 149 -1.63 -12.71 9.26
C ALA A 149 -0.80 -13.19 8.05
N GLY A 150 0.47 -12.79 7.93
CA GLY A 150 1.39 -13.30 6.90
C GLY A 150 1.73 -14.79 7.03
N ASP A 151 1.52 -15.38 8.22
CA ASP A 151 1.73 -16.82 8.47
C ASP A 151 0.57 -17.69 7.98
N VAL A 152 -0.55 -17.07 7.57
CA VAL A 152 -1.79 -17.73 7.15
C VAL A 152 -2.04 -17.40 5.69
N LEU A 153 -2.16 -18.43 4.85
CA LEU A 153 -2.24 -18.28 3.38
C LEU A 153 -1.08 -17.47 2.78
N GLY A 154 0.10 -17.54 3.40
CA GLY A 154 1.30 -16.83 2.99
C GLY A 154 2.57 -17.60 3.34
N LEU A 155 3.70 -17.02 2.97
CA LEU A 155 5.05 -17.52 3.16
C LEU A 155 5.73 -16.93 4.42
N GLY A 156 4.99 -16.25 5.30
CA GLY A 156 5.55 -15.54 6.45
C GLY A 156 6.38 -16.42 7.39
N LYS A 157 5.96 -17.67 7.62
CA LYS A 157 6.72 -18.64 8.42
C LYS A 157 8.08 -18.94 7.78
N TRP A 158 8.07 -19.29 6.49
CA TRP A 158 9.29 -19.56 5.72
C TRP A 158 10.20 -18.33 5.63
N TRP A 159 9.63 -17.14 5.50
CA TRP A 159 10.39 -15.88 5.42
C TRP A 159 11.17 -15.59 6.71
N LYS A 160 10.54 -15.80 7.87
CA LYS A 160 11.17 -15.61 9.19
C LYS A 160 12.33 -16.58 9.45
N GLU A 161 12.35 -17.73 8.78
CA GLU A 161 13.43 -18.72 8.88
C GLU A 161 14.65 -18.37 8.02
N GLN A 162 14.55 -17.39 7.11
CA GLN A 162 15.69 -17.00 6.29
C GLN A 162 16.79 -16.36 7.15
N SER A 163 18.04 -16.78 6.94
CA SER A 163 19.18 -16.36 7.76
C SER A 163 19.35 -14.84 7.85
N LEU A 164 19.03 -14.12 6.76
CA LEU A 164 19.06 -12.66 6.72
C LEU A 164 17.97 -12.04 7.61
N VAL A 165 16.76 -12.58 7.59
CA VAL A 165 15.61 -12.08 8.36
C VAL A 165 15.79 -12.39 9.84
N ALA A 166 16.28 -13.59 10.16
CA ALA A 166 16.67 -13.96 11.52
C ALA A 166 17.76 -13.05 12.09
N ARG A 167 18.68 -12.56 11.23
CA ARG A 167 19.72 -11.61 11.62
C ARG A 167 19.20 -10.18 11.74
N TYR A 168 18.25 -9.77 10.91
CA TYR A 168 17.68 -8.43 10.87
C TYR A 168 16.15 -8.46 11.01
N PRO A 169 15.63 -8.44 12.25
CA PRO A 169 14.18 -8.48 12.54
C PRO A 169 13.37 -7.28 12.00
N ILE A 170 14.03 -6.31 11.37
CA ILE A 170 13.34 -5.24 10.62
C ILE A 170 12.77 -5.78 9.31
N LEU A 171 13.35 -6.85 8.76
CA LEU A 171 12.94 -7.48 7.50
C LEU A 171 11.77 -8.46 7.66
N GLU A 172 11.33 -8.75 8.87
CA GLU A 172 10.12 -9.55 9.14
C GLU A 172 8.90 -8.96 8.46
#